data_AF-A0A6I5I1A4-F1
#
_entry.id   AF-A0A6I5I1A4-F1
#
_cell.length_a   1.000
_cell.length_b   1.000
_cell.length_c   1.000
_cell.angle_alpha   90.00
_cell.angle_beta   90.00
_cell.angle_gamma   90.00
#
_symmetry.space_group_name_H-M   'P 1'
#
loop_
_entity.id
_entity.type
_entity.pdbx_description
1 polymer ?
#
loop_
_entity_poly.entity_id
_entity_poly.type
_entity_poly.pdbx_seq_one_letter_code
_entity_poly.pdbx_strand_id
1 'polypeptide(L)'
;MTVDLTITATPWQVVGIGPNTSNPNWDDIVVQGFSVHMEGFGCSADFDGPLHGYFDNSTDDLVVDDDLIASDADCLGLVNDNDVVHFSATYHVIG
;
A
#
# COMPACT_ATOMS: atom_id res chain seq x y z
N MET A 1 -13.53 13.63 -11.97
CA MET A 1 -13.78 13.42 -10.52
C MET A 1 -12.42 13.12 -9.92
N THR A 2 -11.87 14.02 -9.11
CA THR A 2 -10.55 13.94 -8.44
C THR A 2 -10.69 13.73 -6.93
N VAL A 3 -10.33 12.56 -6.43
CA VAL A 3 -10.19 12.32 -4.98
C VAL A 3 -8.76 12.64 -4.58
N ASP A 4 -8.59 13.19 -3.37
CA ASP A 4 -7.29 13.41 -2.78
C ASP A 4 -6.91 12.19 -1.95
N LEU A 5 -5.71 11.66 -2.20
CA LEU A 5 -5.14 10.55 -1.44
C LEU A 5 -4.00 11.09 -0.58
N THR A 6 -4.14 10.94 0.73
CA THR A 6 -3.14 11.37 1.70
C THR A 6 -2.60 10.15 2.43
N ILE A 7 -1.30 9.91 2.35
CA ILE A 7 -0.64 8.89 3.18
C ILE A 7 -0.56 9.45 4.60
N THR A 8 -1.16 8.76 5.57
CA THR A 8 -1.31 9.26 6.95
C THR A 8 -0.29 8.69 7.92
N ALA A 9 0.37 7.58 7.57
CA ALA A 9 1.29 6.86 8.45
C ALA A 9 2.73 6.83 7.91
N THR A 10 3.45 7.96 7.96
CA THR A 10 4.87 8.03 7.54
C THR A 10 5.81 8.34 8.72
N PRO A 11 7.08 7.86 8.69
CA PRO A 11 7.67 6.98 7.68
C PRO A 11 7.14 5.54 7.79
N TRP A 12 7.07 4.84 6.66
CA TRP A 12 6.69 3.43 6.65
C TRP A 12 7.81 2.57 7.23
N GLN A 13 7.42 1.58 8.04
CA GLN A 13 8.35 0.56 8.50
C GLN A 13 8.38 -0.58 7.47
N VAL A 14 9.44 -0.60 6.66
CA VAL A 14 9.73 -1.71 5.74
C VAL A 14 10.55 -2.77 6.48
N VAL A 15 10.04 -3.99 6.54
CA VAL A 15 10.69 -5.12 7.20
C VAL A 15 11.05 -6.17 6.15
N GLY A 16 12.34 -6.50 6.05
CA GLY A 16 12.81 -7.62 5.22
C GLY A 16 12.39 -8.96 5.83
N ILE A 17 11.75 -9.80 5.02
CA ILE A 17 11.38 -11.17 5.35
C ILE A 17 12.52 -12.10 4.96
N GLY A 18 13.19 -11.82 3.82
CA GLY A 18 14.35 -12.55 3.34
C GLY A 18 14.26 -12.87 1.84
N PRO A 19 15.31 -13.49 1.28
CA PRO A 19 15.41 -13.71 -0.16
C PRO A 19 14.21 -14.47 -0.73
N ASN A 20 13.68 -13.98 -1.85
CA ASN A 20 12.58 -14.62 -2.55
C ASN A 20 13.00 -16.00 -3.08
N THR A 21 12.12 -16.98 -2.92
CA THR A 21 12.41 -18.38 -3.28
C THR A 21 12.39 -18.66 -4.78
N SER A 22 11.76 -17.79 -5.58
CA SER A 22 11.54 -17.97 -7.02
C SER A 22 12.38 -17.01 -7.86
N ASN A 23 12.81 -15.88 -7.31
CA ASN A 23 13.68 -14.91 -7.97
C ASN A 23 14.86 -14.51 -7.06
N PRO A 24 16.11 -14.86 -7.40
CA PRO A 24 17.26 -14.60 -6.54
C PRO A 24 17.63 -13.11 -6.43
N ASN A 25 17.10 -12.24 -7.29
CA ASN A 25 17.34 -10.79 -7.22
C ASN A 25 16.37 -10.09 -6.25
N TRP A 26 15.33 -10.78 -5.81
CA TRP A 26 14.27 -10.21 -4.98
C TRP A 26 14.47 -10.57 -3.51
N ASP A 27 14.26 -9.61 -2.63
CA ASP A 27 14.14 -9.81 -1.18
C ASP A 27 12.69 -9.52 -0.80
N ASP A 28 11.99 -10.50 -0.23
CA ASP A 28 10.59 -10.35 0.17
C ASP A 28 10.49 -9.40 1.36
N ILE A 29 9.50 -8.51 1.34
CA ILE A 29 9.31 -7.49 2.38
C ILE A 29 7.86 -7.43 2.84
N VAL A 30 7.67 -6.85 4.02
CA VAL A 30 6.37 -6.37 4.49
C VAL A 30 6.50 -4.92 4.92
N VAL A 31 5.59 -4.07 4.44
CA VAL A 31 5.40 -2.70 4.90
C VAL A 31 4.34 -2.71 5.99
N GLN A 32 4.74 -2.39 7.22
CA GLN A 32 3.82 -2.34 8.36
C GLN A 32 3.26 -0.95 8.56
N GLY A 33 1.99 -0.90 8.97
CA GLY A 33 1.31 0.36 9.34
C GLY A 33 1.05 1.27 8.15
N PHE A 34 0.89 0.74 6.95
CA PHE A 34 0.45 1.54 5.81
C PHE A 34 -1.00 1.97 6.03
N SER A 35 -1.26 3.27 5.83
CA SER A 35 -2.59 3.84 5.90
C SER A 35 -2.69 5.02 4.93
N VAL A 36 -3.78 5.06 4.18
CA VAL A 36 -4.12 6.14 3.24
C VAL A 36 -5.53 6.62 3.52
N HIS A 37 -5.66 7.93 3.71
CA HIS A 37 -6.94 8.61 3.76
C HIS A 37 -7.32 9.08 2.36
N MET A 38 -8.53 8.75 1.92
CA MET A 38 -9.15 9.27 0.71
C MET A 38 -10.23 10.26 1.08
N GLU A 39 -10.22 11.45 0.45
CA GLU A 39 -11.29 12.43 0.59
C GLU A 39 -11.64 13.06 -0.76
N GLY A 40 -12.94 13.16 -1.07
CA GLY A 40 -13.42 13.89 -2.24
C GLY A 40 -14.86 13.56 -2.63
N PHE A 41 -15.57 14.52 -3.23
CA PHE A 41 -16.97 14.38 -3.70
C PHE A 41 -17.98 13.86 -2.67
N GLY A 42 -17.80 14.21 -1.40
CA GLY A 42 -18.65 13.68 -0.32
C GLY A 42 -18.45 12.19 -0.10
N CYS A 43 -17.26 11.69 -0.43
CA CYS A 43 -16.76 10.38 -0.08
C CYS A 43 -15.47 10.56 0.73
N SER A 44 -15.44 9.96 1.92
CA SER A 44 -14.23 9.77 2.69
C SER A 44 -14.10 8.32 3.11
N ALA A 45 -12.89 7.76 3.03
CA ALA A 45 -12.59 6.44 3.58
C ALA A 45 -11.10 6.35 3.91
N ASP A 46 -10.79 5.55 4.92
CA ASP A 46 -9.44 5.13 5.23
C ASP A 46 -9.17 3.74 4.63
N PHE A 47 -7.95 3.52 4.18
CA PHE A 47 -7.50 2.22 3.68
C PHE A 47 -6.25 1.83 4.45
N ASP A 48 -6.33 0.74 5.19
CA ASP A 48 -5.25 0.27 6.05
C ASP A 48 -4.99 -1.23 5.91
N GLY A 49 -3.76 -1.62 6.21
CA GLY A 49 -3.30 -2.99 6.12
C GLY A 49 -1.78 -3.10 6.03
N PRO A 50 -1.20 -4.29 6.29
CA PRO A 50 0.15 -4.58 5.86
C PRO A 50 0.19 -4.66 4.34
N LEU A 51 1.26 -4.18 3.71
CA LEU A 51 1.50 -4.40 2.28
C LEU A 51 2.67 -5.36 2.10
N HIS A 52 2.46 -6.44 1.37
CA HIS A 52 3.51 -7.36 0.96
C HIS A 52 4.08 -6.96 -0.40
N GLY A 53 5.32 -7.38 -0.62
CA GLY A 53 6.04 -7.07 -1.85
C GLY A 53 7.45 -7.61 -1.83
N TYR A 54 8.29 -7.02 -2.67
CA TYR A 54 9.72 -7.34 -2.73
C TYR A 54 10.56 -6.12 -3.09
N PHE A 55 11.82 -6.15 -2.69
CA PHE A 55 12.85 -5.26 -3.20
C PHE A 55 13.66 -5.96 -4.29
N ASP A 56 13.70 -5.40 -5.50
CA ASP A 56 14.50 -5.90 -6.61
C ASP A 56 15.89 -5.25 -6.62
N ASN A 57 16.91 -6.01 -6.22
CA ASN A 57 18.30 -5.55 -6.17
C ASN A 57 18.92 -5.29 -7.56
N SER A 58 18.25 -5.70 -8.65
CA SER A 58 18.74 -5.46 -10.00
C SER A 58 18.30 -4.11 -10.58
N THR A 59 17.18 -3.58 -10.10
CA THR A 59 16.63 -2.30 -10.55
C THR A 59 16.55 -1.24 -9.44
N ASP A 60 16.90 -1.60 -8.20
CA ASP A 60 16.76 -0.77 -7.00
C ASP A 60 15.30 -0.34 -6.76
N ASP A 61 14.34 -1.20 -7.10
CA ASP A 61 12.92 -0.92 -6.98
C ASP A 61 12.30 -1.67 -5.79
N LEU A 62 11.51 -0.95 -4.99
CA LEU A 62 10.57 -1.53 -4.04
C LEU A 62 9.22 -1.69 -4.74
N VAL A 63 8.79 -2.93 -4.93
CA VAL A 63 7.48 -3.27 -5.49
C VAL A 63 6.57 -3.74 -4.36
N VAL A 64 5.39 -3.15 -4.27
CA VAL A 64 4.32 -3.56 -3.35
C VAL A 64 3.05 -3.84 -4.15
N ASP A 65 2.39 -4.95 -3.82
CA ASP A 65 1.22 -5.44 -4.55
C ASP A 65 0.36 -6.25 -3.59
N ASP A 66 -0.64 -5.59 -3.01
CA ASP A 66 -1.44 -6.19 -1.94
C ASP A 66 -2.80 -5.50 -1.79
N ASP A 67 -3.64 -6.06 -0.93
CA ASP A 67 -4.98 -5.57 -0.65
C ASP A 67 -5.03 -4.78 0.65
N LEU A 68 -5.73 -3.65 0.61
CA LEU A 68 -6.08 -2.84 1.78
C LEU A 68 -7.56 -2.98 2.09
N ILE A 69 -7.91 -2.76 3.35
CA ILE A 69 -9.29 -2.83 3.81
C ILE A 69 -9.79 -1.41 4.06
N ALA A 70 -10.97 -1.11 3.52
CA ALA A 70 -11.65 0.15 3.77
C ALA A 70 -12.19 0.22 5.20
N SER A 71 -12.00 1.35 5.86
CA SER A 71 -12.55 1.70 7.17
C SER A 71 -13.02 3.16 7.17
N ASP A 72 -13.88 3.50 8.12
CA ASP A 72 -14.48 4.84 8.27
C ASP A 72 -15.06 5.40 6.94
N ALA A 73 -15.71 4.53 6.16
CA ALA A 73 -16.21 4.85 4.84
C ALA A 73 -17.56 5.57 4.89
N ASP A 74 -17.57 6.85 4.49
CA ASP A 74 -18.78 7.63 4.22
C ASP A 74 -18.80 8.03 2.75
N CYS A 75 -19.20 7.08 1.88
CA CYS A 75 -19.10 7.22 0.43
C CYS A 75 -20.42 6.96 -0.31
N LEU A 76 -21.57 7.14 0.36
CA LEU A 76 -22.90 6.90 -0.21
C LEU A 76 -23.07 5.50 -0.86
N GLY A 77 -22.32 4.51 -0.37
CA GLY A 77 -22.32 3.13 -0.86
C GLY A 77 -21.37 2.82 -2.03
N LEU A 78 -20.56 3.79 -2.49
CA LEU A 78 -19.52 3.55 -3.50
C LEU A 78 -18.33 2.77 -2.93
N VAL A 79 -17.99 3.07 -1.68
CA VAL A 79 -17.05 2.34 -0.83
C VAL A 79 -17.77 2.16 0.50
N ASN A 80 -17.66 0.96 1.07
CA ASN A 80 -18.21 0.60 2.37
C ASN A 80 -17.08 0.07 3.25
N ASP A 81 -17.29 0.12 4.56
CA ASP A 81 -16.39 -0.54 5.49
C ASP A 81 -16.23 -2.02 5.14
N ASN A 82 -14.99 -2.51 5.21
CA ASN A 82 -14.55 -3.85 4.83
C ASN A 82 -14.52 -4.14 3.33
N ASP A 83 -14.78 -3.15 2.47
CA ASP A 83 -14.47 -3.30 1.05
C ASP A 83 -12.96 -3.47 0.86
N VAL A 84 -12.60 -4.39 -0.03
CA VAL A 84 -11.19 -4.67 -0.37
C VAL A 84 -10.78 -3.82 -1.55
N VAL A 85 -9.68 -3.08 -1.40
CA VAL A 85 -9.10 -2.27 -2.46
C VAL A 85 -7.68 -2.74 -2.72
N HIS A 86 -7.41 -3.07 -3.97
CA HIS A 86 -6.09 -3.49 -4.40
C HIS A 86 -5.16 -2.27 -4.54
N PHE A 87 -4.00 -2.35 -3.90
CA PHE A 87 -2.94 -1.36 -3.93
C PHE A 87 -1.70 -1.95 -4.60
N SER A 88 -1.27 -1.29 -5.69
CA SER A 88 -0.07 -1.68 -6.43
C SER A 88 0.79 -0.45 -6.67
N ALA A 89 2.05 -0.52 -6.29
CA ALA A 89 2.99 0.58 -6.47
C ALA A 89 4.43 0.08 -6.65
N THR A 90 5.22 0.88 -7.35
CA THR A 90 6.67 0.67 -7.53
C THR A 90 7.40 1.95 -7.17
N TYR A 91 8.34 1.85 -6.24
CA TYR A 91 9.16 2.97 -5.76
C TYR A 91 10.61 2.71 -6.13
N HIS A 92 11.18 3.54 -6.99
CA HIS A 92 12.60 3.51 -7.27
C HIS A 92 13.38 4.13 -6.09
N VAL A 93 14.23 3.34 -5.45
CA VAL A 93 14.97 3.72 -4.25
C VAL A 93 16.31 4.33 -4.66
N ILE A 94 16.45 5.64 -4.46
CA ILE A 94 17.71 6.36 -4.67
C ILE A 94 18.40 6.65 -3.34
N GLY A 95 19.69 6.34 -3.27
CA GLY A 95 20.57 6.60 -2.13
C GLY A 95 21.53 7.77 -2.35
#